data_AF-A0A7H4MJX3-F1
#
_entry.id   AF-A0A7H4MJX3-F1
#
_cell.length_a   1.000
_cell.length_b   1.000
_cell.length_c   1.000
_cell.angle_alpha   90.00
_cell.angle_beta   90.00
_cell.angle_gamma   90.00
#
_symmetry.space_group_name_H-M   'P 1'
#
loop_
_entity.id
_entity.type
_entity.pdbx_description
1 polymer ?
#
loop_
_entity_poly.entity_id
_entity_poly.type
_entity_poly.pdbx_seq_one_letter_code
_entity_poly.pdbx_strand_id
1 'polypeptide(L)' 'MAEFDVPSADKFQFIEQAADEQHIYDPNYLSDGRSARFVLFHIFAGKPRSRRRNRGFIVGSVRG' A
#
# COMPACT_ATOMS: atom_id res chain seq x y z
N MET A 1 16.94 -8.77 1.27
CA MET A 1 17.34 -7.35 1.24
C MET A 1 16.09 -6.52 1.40
N ALA A 2 16.12 -5.48 2.25
CA ALA A 2 14.99 -4.56 2.33
C ALA A 2 14.82 -3.85 0.98
N GLU A 3 13.56 -3.73 0.52
CA GLU A 3 13.21 -3.03 -0.73
C GLU A 3 13.71 -1.57 -0.74
N PHE A 4 13.89 -1.00 0.46
CA PHE A 4 14.41 0.33 0.71
C PHE A 4 15.67 0.31 1.56
N ASP A 5 16.63 1.13 1.16
CA ASP A 5 17.84 1.43 1.93
C ASP A 5 17.54 2.60 2.86
N VAL A 6 16.64 2.36 3.82
CA VAL A 6 16.22 3.33 4.83
C VAL A 6 16.67 2.86 6.21
N PRO A 7 16.97 3.77 7.14
CA PRO A 7 17.29 3.41 8.51
C PRO A 7 16.20 2.55 9.15
N SER A 8 16.58 1.63 10.03
CA SER A 8 15.62 0.74 10.72
C SER A 8 14.58 1.48 11.58
N ALA A 9 14.88 2.72 11.97
CA ALA A 9 14.02 3.61 12.74
C ALA A 9 13.12 4.50 11.86
N ASP A 10 13.30 4.52 10.54
CA ASP A 10 12.48 5.28 9.60
C ASP A 10 11.14 4.56 9.37
N LYS A 11 10.24 4.68 10.36
CA LYS A 11 8.98 3.94 10.47
C LYS A 11 7.87 4.87 10.94
N PHE A 12 7.18 5.46 9.98
CA PHE A 12 6.02 6.34 10.22
C PHE A 12 4.79 5.71 9.59
N GLN A 13 3.78 5.39 10.42
CA GLN A 13 2.54 4.75 9.98
C GLN A 13 1.35 5.37 10.73
N PHE A 14 0.29 5.65 10.00
CA PHE A 14 -1.03 5.94 10.55
C PHE A 14 -1.95 4.77 10.19
N ILE A 15 -2.63 4.20 11.18
CA ILE A 15 -3.56 3.09 10.99
C ILE A 15 -4.92 3.59 11.43
N GLU A 16 -5.84 3.66 10.48
CA GLU A 16 -7.20 4.13 10.68
C GLU A 16 -8.17 3.09 10.16
N GLN A 17 -9.25 2.87 10.91
CA GLN A 17 -10.38 2.08 10.45
C GLN A 17 -11.45 3.06 9.97
N ALA A 18 -11.79 2.98 8.69
CA ALA A 18 -12.90 3.73 8.13
C ALA A 18 -14.23 3.08 8.52
N ALA A 19 -15.27 3.91 8.67
CA ALA A 19 -16.64 3.41 8.82
C ALA A 19 -17.10 2.79 7.49
N ASP A 20 -18.06 1.85 7.55
CA ASP A 20 -18.51 1.12 6.36
C ASP A 20 -19.06 2.04 5.27
N GLU A 21 -19.71 3.14 5.65
CA GLU A 21 -20.27 4.14 4.72
C GLU A 21 -19.18 4.94 3.98
N GLN A 22 -17.95 4.91 4.46
CA GLN A 22 -16.80 5.57 3.85
C GLN A 22 -16.04 4.66 2.88
N HIS A 23 -16.40 3.36 2.80
CA HIS A 23 -15.81 2.41 1.88
C HIS A 23 -16.36 2.56 0.46
N ILE A 24 -15.89 3.57 -0.26
CA ILE A 24 -16.26 3.81 -1.66
C ILE A 24 -15.16 3.26 -2.57
N TYR A 25 -15.43 2.14 -3.25
CA TYR A 25 -14.50 1.49 -4.18
C TYR A 25 -15.26 0.67 -5.24
N ASP A 26 -14.61 0.37 -6.37
CA ASP A 26 -15.13 -0.57 -7.37
C ASP A 26 -14.70 -2.01 -7.01
N PRO A 27 -15.65 -2.93 -6.74
CA PRO A 27 -15.34 -4.31 -6.40
C PRO A 27 -14.61 -5.09 -7.51
N ASN A 28 -14.72 -4.67 -8.78
CA ASN A 28 -14.20 -5.40 -9.93
C ASN A 28 -12.98 -4.72 -10.59
N TYR A 29 -12.46 -3.63 -10.00
CA TYR A 29 -11.34 -2.92 -10.59
C TYR A 29 -10.06 -3.77 -10.61
N LEU A 30 -9.67 -4.19 -11.82
CA LEU A 30 -8.50 -5.03 -12.11
C LEU A 30 -8.46 -6.34 -11.30
N SER A 31 -9.62 -6.85 -10.87
CA SER A 31 -9.75 -8.09 -10.13
C SER A 31 -11.12 -8.71 -10.35
N ASP A 32 -11.23 -10.03 -10.22
CA ASP A 32 -12.51 -10.77 -10.30
C ASP A 32 -13.41 -10.59 -9.05
N GLY A 33 -13.00 -9.73 -8.12
CA GLY A 33 -13.76 -9.35 -6.94
C GLY A 33 -12.89 -8.82 -5.81
N ARG A 34 -13.39 -7.82 -5.07
CA ARG A 34 -12.75 -7.24 -3.88
C ARG A 34 -13.70 -7.31 -2.70
N SER A 35 -13.17 -7.79 -1.57
CA SER A 35 -13.90 -7.83 -0.30
C SER A 35 -14.04 -6.43 0.31
N ALA A 36 -15.12 -6.21 1.08
CA ALA A 36 -15.27 -5.04 1.95
C ALA A 36 -14.21 -4.97 3.06
N ARG A 37 -13.49 -6.06 3.32
CA ARG A 37 -12.36 -6.12 4.27
C ARG A 37 -11.02 -5.86 3.57
N PHE A 38 -10.90 -4.77 2.82
CA PHE A 38 -9.66 -4.41 2.15
C PHE A 38 -8.77 -3.53 3.05
N VAL A 39 -7.49 -3.45 2.70
CA VAL A 39 -6.55 -2.48 3.29
C VAL A 39 -6.10 -1.53 2.19
N LEU A 40 -6.20 -0.23 2.44
CA LEU A 40 -5.69 0.81 1.55
C LEU A 40 -4.40 1.39 2.11
N PHE A 41 -3.32 1.29 1.34
CA PHE A 41 -2.04 1.90 1.69
C PHE A 41 -1.87 3.22 0.94
N HIS A 42 -1.79 4.33 1.68
CA HIS A 42 -1.27 5.60 1.17
C HIS A 42 0.19 5.74 1.56
N ILE A 43 1.10 5.70 0.58
CA ILE A 43 2.53 5.83 0.82
C ILE A 43 3.01 7.22 0.39
N PHE A 44 3.40 8.04 1.36
CA PHE A 44 4.10 9.30 1.12
C PHE A 44 5.61 9.06 1.18
N ALA A 45 6.33 9.45 0.13
CA ALA A 45 7.78 9.32 0.07
C ALA A 45 8.39 10.57 -0.54
N GLY A 46 9.45 11.10 0.08
CA GLY A 46 10.04 12.37 -0.31
C GLY A 46 10.76 12.36 -1.67
N LYS A 47 11.85 11.58 -1.80
CA LYS A 47 12.65 11.57 -3.05
C LYS A 47 12.01 10.71 -4.14
N PRO A 48 11.94 11.20 -5.40
CA PRO A 48 11.51 10.40 -6.55
C PRO A 48 12.34 9.12 -6.65
N ARG A 49 11.66 7.97 -6.67
CA ARG A 49 12.30 6.65 -6.82
C ARG A 49 12.41 6.27 -8.29
N SER A 50 13.45 5.50 -8.64
CA SER A 50 13.50 4.90 -9.98
C SER A 50 12.36 3.90 -10.16
N ARG A 51 11.79 3.82 -11.38
CA ARG A 51 10.63 2.97 -11.70
C ARG A 51 10.80 1.51 -11.28
N ARG A 52 12.04 0.99 -11.32
CA ARG A 52 12.40 -0.37 -10.90
C ARG A 52 12.19 -0.60 -9.40
N ARG A 53 12.53 0.38 -8.55
CA ARG A 53 12.42 0.30 -7.08
C ARG A 53 10.99 0.54 -6.58
N ASN A 54 10.14 1.20 -7.37
CA ASN A 54 8.72 1.32 -7.02
C ASN A 54 7.93 0.04 -7.30
N ARG A 55 8.31 -0.71 -8.35
CA ARG A 55 7.61 -1.91 -8.77
C ARG A 55 7.79 -3.09 -7.80
N GLY A 56 8.98 -3.31 -7.23
CA GLY A 56 9.18 -4.40 -6.26
C GLY A 56 8.40 -4.19 -4.96
N PHE A 57 8.27 -2.93 -4.50
CA PHE A 57 7.48 -2.59 -3.31
C PHE A 57 5.98 -2.93 -3.44
N ILE A 58 5.36 -2.55 -4.57
CA ILE A 58 3.94 -2.83 -4.83
C ILE A 58 3.68 -4.35 -4.85
N VAL A 59 4.59 -5.11 -5.46
CA VAL A 59 4.46 -6.57 -5.57
C VAL A 59 4.70 -7.27 -4.21
N GLY A 60 5.58 -6.74 -3.37
CA GLY A 60 5.85 -7.28 -2.02
C GLY A 60 4.67 -7.15 -1.04
N SER A 61 3.80 -6.14 -1.22
CA SER A 61 2.64 -5.92 -0.35
C SER A 61 1.48 -6.89 -0.60
N VAL A 62 1.49 -7.66 -1.69
CA VAL A 62 0.40 -8.58 -2.08
C VAL A 62 0.60 -10.00 -1.52
N ARG A 63 1.69 -10.26 -0.77
CA ARG A 63 1.99 -11.56 -0.13
C ARG A 63 2.03 -11.49 1.40
N GLY A 64 1.05 -10.82 2.00
CA GLY A 64 0.78 -10.82 3.44
C GLY A 64 -0.56 -11.45 3.74
#